data_AF-A0A7M5VCD9-F1
#
_entry.id   AF-A0A7M5VCD9-F1
#
_cell.length_a   1.000
_cell.length_b   1.000
_cell.length_c   1.000
_cell.angle_alpha   90.00
_cell.angle_beta   90.00
_cell.angle_gamma   90.00
#
_symmetry.space_group_name_H-M   'P 1'
#
loop_
_entity.id
_entity.type
_entity.pdbx_description
1 polymer ?
#
loop_
_entity_poly.entity_id
_entity_poly.type
_entity_poly.pdbx_seq_one_letter_code
_entity_poly.pdbx_strand_id
1 'polypeptide(L)'
;MPIRNKKGKKQRNIKNPCGICSNPVAKNHNAVWCDLCNLWIHIKCNNTSLDVYHRLQNDENSWFCQKCYNHAVPFGDISHEDLKLTLQGKNFDFFLDPLNDINVQFY
;
A
#
# COMPACT_ATOMS: atom_id res chain seq x y z
N MET A 1 -34.86 3.28 5.56
CA MET A 1 -33.66 4.14 5.74
C MET A 1 -33.14 4.51 4.35
N PRO A 2 -32.95 5.79 3.99
CA PRO A 2 -32.50 6.13 2.65
C PRO A 2 -31.00 5.79 2.46
N ILE A 3 -30.71 5.11 1.36
CA ILE A 3 -29.36 4.76 0.91
C ILE A 3 -28.66 6.06 0.49
N ARG A 4 -27.60 6.41 1.21
CA ARG A 4 -26.84 7.66 1.00
C ARG A 4 -25.93 7.46 -0.22
N ASN A 5 -26.36 7.97 -1.38
CA ASN A 5 -25.56 7.97 -2.62
C ASN A 5 -24.21 8.68 -2.38
N LYS A 6 -23.11 7.94 -2.48
CA LYS A 6 -21.75 8.48 -2.46
C LYS A 6 -21.55 9.28 -3.75
N LYS A 7 -21.73 10.61 -3.69
CA LYS A 7 -21.44 11.52 -4.81
C LYS A 7 -20.01 11.24 -5.30
N GLY A 8 -19.87 10.81 -6.56
CA GLY A 8 -18.58 10.57 -7.20
C GLY A 8 -17.71 11.82 -7.11
N LYS A 9 -16.49 11.69 -6.58
CA LYS A 9 -15.55 12.80 -6.46
C LYS A 9 -15.11 13.20 -7.88
N LYS A 10 -15.46 14.42 -8.30
CA LYS A 10 -14.96 15.04 -9.54
C LYS A 10 -13.43 15.02 -9.51
N GLN A 11 -12.80 14.35 -10.48
CA GLN A 11 -11.35 14.14 -10.51
C GLN A 11 -10.66 15.48 -10.78
N ARG A 12 -10.06 16.06 -9.74
CA ARG A 12 -9.26 17.29 -9.86
C ARG A 12 -7.86 16.89 -10.31
N ASN A 13 -7.28 17.59 -11.27
CA ASN A 13 -5.88 17.38 -11.64
C ASN A 13 -4.99 17.88 -10.48
N ILE A 14 -4.39 16.94 -9.75
CA ILE A 14 -3.56 17.23 -8.56
C ILE A 14 -2.12 17.43 -9.02
N LYS A 15 -1.58 18.64 -8.78
CA LYS A 15 -0.16 18.92 -8.99
C LYS A 15 0.67 18.26 -7.89
N ASN A 16 1.73 17.56 -8.27
CA ASN A 16 2.66 16.86 -7.37
C ASN A 16 1.94 15.92 -6.38
N PRO A 17 1.26 14.88 -6.86
CA PRO A 17 0.57 13.94 -6.00
C PRO A 17 1.58 13.10 -5.20
N CYS A 18 1.25 12.83 -3.93
CA CYS A 18 2.00 11.89 -3.12
C CYS A 18 1.89 10.47 -3.68
N GLY A 19 3.00 9.76 -3.85
CA GLY A 19 3.02 8.40 -4.40
C GLY A 19 2.29 7.33 -3.57
N ILE A 20 1.93 7.65 -2.32
CA ILE A 20 1.21 6.76 -1.39
C ILE A 20 -0.27 7.17 -1.24
N CYS A 21 -0.56 8.42 -0.86
CA CYS A 21 -1.93 8.85 -0.54
C CYS A 21 -2.64 9.61 -1.67
N SER A 22 -1.95 9.91 -2.78
CA SER A 22 -2.45 10.68 -3.93
C SER A 22 -2.93 12.11 -3.61
N ASN A 23 -2.72 12.60 -2.39
CA ASN A 23 -2.98 13.99 -2.02
C ASN A 23 -1.80 14.89 -2.46
N PRO A 24 -2.02 16.19 -2.70
CA PRO A 24 -0.95 17.10 -3.13
C PRO A 24 0.18 17.23 -2.09
N VAL A 25 1.41 17.31 -2.58
CA VAL A 25 2.59 17.66 -1.80
C VAL A 25 2.90 19.15 -2.03
N ALA A 26 2.69 19.97 -0.99
CA ALA A 26 3.02 21.39 -1.00
C ALA A 26 4.49 21.61 -0.61
N LYS A 27 5.06 22.77 -0.96
CA LYS A 27 6.48 23.11 -0.70
C LYS A 27 6.86 23.12 0.79
N ASN A 28 5.90 23.39 1.67
CA ASN A 28 6.08 23.43 3.12
C ASN A 28 5.82 22.09 3.81
N HIS A 29 5.48 21.04 3.05
CA HIS A 29 5.31 19.71 3.63
C HIS A 29 6.65 19.00 3.72
N ASN A 30 6.85 18.27 4.82
CA ASN A 30 7.97 17.34 4.92
C ASN A 30 7.72 16.15 3.99
N ALA A 31 8.49 16.10 2.91
CA ALA A 31 8.41 15.05 1.90
C ALA A 31 9.81 14.72 1.37
N VAL A 32 9.97 13.48 0.92
CA VAL A 32 11.21 12.95 0.32
C VAL A 32 10.91 12.49 -1.10
N TRP A 33 11.85 12.67 -2.01
CA TRP A 33 11.75 12.20 -3.39
C TRP A 33 12.12 10.71 -3.46
N CYS A 34 11.25 9.89 -4.06
CA CYS A 34 11.55 8.47 -4.29
C CYS A 34 12.22 8.28 -5.64
N ASP A 35 13.43 7.71 -5.65
CA ASP A 35 14.21 7.50 -6.87
C ASP A 35 13.66 6.38 -7.76
N LEU A 36 12.77 5.53 -7.24
CA LEU A 36 12.16 4.44 -8.02
C LEU A 36 10.87 4.88 -8.73
N CYS A 37 9.94 5.50 -8.01
CA CYS A 37 8.66 5.92 -8.60
C CYS A 37 8.62 7.38 -9.07
N ASN A 38 9.69 8.14 -8.84
CA ASN A 38 9.81 9.55 -9.24
C ASN A 38 8.65 10.41 -8.73
N LEU A 39 8.24 10.18 -7.48
CA LEU A 39 7.18 10.92 -6.81
C LEU A 39 7.64 11.39 -5.45
N TRP A 40 7.13 12.56 -5.05
CA TRP A 40 7.26 13.05 -3.68
C TRP A 40 6.40 12.23 -2.74
N ILE A 41 6.95 11.91 -1.57
CA ILE A 41 6.25 11.11 -0.56
C ILE A 41 6.23 11.90 0.75
N HIS A 42 5.05 12.18 1.30
CA HIS A 42 4.97 12.75 2.65
C HIS A 42 5.63 11.81 3.65
N ILE A 43 6.45 12.32 4.57
CA ILE A 43 7.13 11.48 5.57
C ILE A 43 6.11 10.67 6.42
N LYS A 44 4.94 11.27 6.70
CA LYS A 44 3.84 10.61 7.42
C LYS A 44 3.24 9.44 6.65
N CYS A 45 3.16 9.52 5.32
CA CYS A 45 2.64 8.44 4.50
C CYS A 45 3.62 7.27 4.42
N ASN A 46 4.91 7.52 4.62
CA ASN A 46 5.97 6.51 4.62
C ASN A 46 6.40 6.06 6.03
N ASN A 47 5.62 6.45 7.05
CA ASN A 47 5.93 6.22 8.47
C ASN A 47 7.38 6.60 8.86
N THR A 48 7.92 7.64 8.22
CA THR A 48 9.30 8.10 8.42
C THR A 48 9.31 9.15 9.53
N SER A 49 10.12 8.93 10.57
CA SER A 49 10.27 9.86 11.67
C SER A 49 10.97 11.15 11.23
N LEU A 50 10.77 12.23 11.99
CA LEU A 50 11.40 13.52 11.69
C LEU A 50 12.93 13.45 11.76
N ASP A 51 13.47 12.66 12.70
CA ASP A 51 14.92 12.46 12.83
C ASP A 51 15.52 11.77 11.60
N VAL A 52 14.84 10.74 11.08
CA VAL A 52 15.25 10.05 9.86
C VAL A 52 15.14 10.98 8.66
N TYR A 53 14.07 11.78 8.58
CA TYR A 53 13.92 12.78 7.54
C TYR A 53 15.10 13.76 7.50
N HIS A 54 15.52 14.29 8.66
CA HIS A 54 16.69 15.19 8.72
C HIS A 54 18.01 14.51 8.33
N ARG A 55 18.16 13.21 8.60
CA ARG A 55 19.31 12.44 8.10
C ARG A 55 19.27 12.33 6.58
N LEU A 56 18.12 11.97 6.03
CA LEU A 56 17.90 11.84 4.58
C LEU A 56 18.11 13.16 3.82
N GLN A 57 17.86 14.31 4.45
CA GLN A 57 18.13 15.61 3.83
C GLN A 57 19.61 15.86 3.53
N ASN A 58 20.51 15.22 4.29
CA ASN A 58 21.96 15.35 4.13
C ASN A 58 22.58 14.09 3.52
N ASP A 59 21.76 13.10 3.16
CA ASP A 59 22.21 11.85 2.58
C ASP A 59 22.17 11.97 1.05
N GLU A 60 23.25 11.53 0.39
CA GLU A 60 23.35 11.49 -1.07
C GLU A 60 22.99 10.11 -1.63
N ASN A 61 22.71 9.13 -0.75
CA ASN A 61 22.30 7.80 -1.16
C ASN A 61 20.88 7.80 -1.74
N SER A 62 20.62 6.85 -2.63
CA SER A 62 19.28 6.63 -3.17
C SER A 62 18.29 6.25 -2.09
N TRP A 63 17.08 6.80 -2.19
CA TRP A 63 15.99 6.53 -1.27
C TRP A 63 14.75 6.02 -2.00
N PHE A 64 14.15 4.96 -1.44
CA PHE A 64 12.93 4.36 -1.97
C PHE A 64 11.81 4.40 -0.94
N CYS A 65 10.58 4.61 -1.41
CA CYS A 65 9.42 4.63 -0.53
C CYS A 65 8.94 3.21 -0.18
N GLN A 66 8.21 3.10 0.92
CA GLN A 66 7.65 1.84 1.43
C GLN A 66 6.78 1.14 0.38
N LYS A 67 6.02 1.89 -0.41
CA LYS A 67 5.22 1.32 -1.51
C LYS A 67 6.11 0.64 -2.56
N CYS A 68 7.24 1.26 -2.90
CA CYS A 68 8.22 0.69 -3.82
C CYS A 68 8.91 -0.54 -3.22
N TYR A 69 9.31 -0.49 -1.95
CA TYR A 69 9.86 -1.65 -1.24
C TYR A 69 8.89 -2.82 -1.22
N ASN A 70 7.62 -2.57 -0.87
CA ASN A 70 6.60 -3.60 -0.78
C ASN A 70 6.29 -4.25 -2.15
N HIS A 71 6.37 -3.50 -3.24
CA HIS A 71 6.23 -4.05 -4.59
C HIS A 71 7.47 -4.85 -5.04
N ALA A 72 8.65 -4.56 -4.50
CA ALA A 72 9.89 -5.24 -4.87
C ALA A 72 10.08 -6.59 -4.19
N VAL A 73 9.37 -6.84 -3.07
CA VAL A 73 9.44 -8.10 -2.34
C VAL A 73 8.17 -8.93 -2.54
N PRO A 74 8.27 -10.25 -2.71
CA PRO A 74 7.11 -11.13 -2.65
C PRO A 74 6.38 -10.91 -1.33
N PHE A 75 5.07 -10.75 -1.39
CA PHE A 75 4.21 -10.57 -0.22
C PHE A 75 4.46 -9.29 0.60
N GLY A 76 5.03 -8.23 0.02
CA GLY A 76 5.32 -7.00 0.76
C GLY A 76 4.09 -6.22 1.24
N ASP A 77 2.92 -6.51 0.67
CA ASP A 77 1.65 -5.84 0.95
C ASP A 77 0.60 -6.74 1.62
N ILE A 78 0.94 -7.99 1.98
CA ILE A 78 -0.02 -8.89 2.66
C ILE A 78 -0.29 -8.44 4.09
N SER A 79 -1.51 -8.65 4.56
CA SER A 79 -1.84 -8.39 5.96
C SER A 79 -1.26 -9.47 6.87
N HIS A 80 -1.17 -9.15 8.16
CA HIS A 80 -0.75 -10.12 9.18
C HIS A 80 -1.68 -11.34 9.24
N GLU A 81 -2.97 -11.17 8.94
CA GLU A 81 -3.92 -12.29 8.92
C GLU A 81 -3.75 -13.16 7.67
N ASP A 82 -3.48 -12.55 6.51
CA ASP A 82 -3.17 -13.30 5.28
C ASP A 82 -1.87 -14.09 5.45
N LEU A 83 -0.84 -13.48 6.06
CA LEU A 83 0.41 -14.16 6.36
C LEU A 83 0.19 -15.39 7.27
N LYS A 84 -0.63 -15.24 8.32
CA LYS A 84 -0.99 -16.36 9.21
C LYS A 84 -1.70 -17.49 8.45
N LEU A 85 -2.58 -17.16 7.52
CA LEU A 85 -3.29 -18.16 6.70
C LEU A 85 -2.31 -18.96 5.84
N THR A 86 -1.32 -18.29 5.23
CA THR A 86 -0.26 -18.96 4.46
C THR A 86 0.57 -19.91 5.32
N LEU A 87 0.93 -19.50 6.54
CA LEU A 87 1.70 -20.34 7.48
C LEU A 87 0.92 -21.56 7.98
N GLN A 88 -0.41 -21.47 8.03
CA GLN A 88 -1.27 -22.58 8.43
C GLN A 88 -1.50 -23.61 7.31
N GLY A 89 -1.00 -23.37 6.09
CA GLY A 89 -1.15 -24.28 4.96
C GLY A 89 -2.59 -24.42 4.46
N LYS A 90 -3.48 -23.48 4.79
CA LYS A 90 -4.86 -23.49 4.30
C LYS A 90 -4.89 -22.86 2.91
N ASN A 91 -5.19 -23.68 1.91
CA ASN A 91 -5.30 -23.23 0.53
C ASN A 91 -6.50 -22.30 0.38
N PHE A 92 -6.29 -21.09 -0.16
CA PHE A 92 -7.35 -20.10 -0.34
C PHE A 92 -8.48 -20.62 -1.25
N ASP A 93 -8.13 -21.52 -2.18
CA ASP A 93 -9.05 -22.19 -3.10
C ASP A 93 -10.13 -23.03 -2.39
N PHE A 94 -9.94 -23.39 -1.12
CA PHE A 94 -10.95 -24.14 -0.37
C PHE A 94 -12.20 -23.31 -0.02
N PHE A 95 -12.11 -21.98 -0.04
CA PHE A 95 -13.22 -21.10 0.36
C PHE A 95 -13.99 -20.50 -0.83
N LEU A 96 -13.51 -20.70 -2.07
CA LEU A 96 -14.12 -20.14 -3.28
C LEU A 96 -14.79 -21.16 -4.20
N ASP A 97 -14.81 -22.45 -3.84
CA ASP A 97 -15.61 -23.46 -4.53
C ASP A 97 -16.95 -23.67 -3.81
N PRO A 98 -18.08 -23.17 -4.34
CA PRO A 98 -19.40 -23.49 -3.81
C PRO A 98 -19.83 -24.93 -4.10
N LEU A 99 -18.97 -25.74 -4.72
CA LEU A 99 -19.29 -27.09 -5.20
C LEU A 99 -18.60 -28.22 -4.43
N ASN A 100 -17.73 -27.94 -3.46
CA ASN A 100 -17.05 -28.99 -2.70
C ASN A 100 -17.83 -29.54 -1.50
N ASP A 101 -19.05 -29.05 -1.24
CA ASP A 101 -19.96 -29.65 -0.25
C ASP A 101 -20.77 -30.84 -0.80
N ILE A 102 -20.49 -31.33 -2.02
CA ILE A 102 -21.17 -32.51 -2.57
C ILE A 102 -20.13 -33.52 -3.07
N ASN A 103 -20.14 -34.69 -2.42
CA ASN A 103 -19.42 -35.94 -2.73
C ASN A 103 -17.97 -36.09 -2.22
N VAL A 104 -17.87 -36.36 -0.91
CA VAL A 104 -16.94 -37.40 -0.42
C VAL A 104 -17.73 -38.69 -0.20
N GLN A 105 -18.03 -39.41 -1.28
CA GLN A 105 -18.42 -40.82 -1.27
C GLN A 105 -17.98 -41.46 -2.60
N PHE A 106 -17.22 -42.55 -2.49
CA PHE A 106 -16.69 -43.43 -3.56
C PHE A 106 -15.58 -42.78 -4.41
N TYR A 107 -14.32 -43.20 -4.35
CA TYR A 107 -13.74 -44.55 -4.40
C TYR A 107 -12.52 -44.71 -3.50
#